data_AF-A0A7Y4VNV6-F1
#
_entry.id   AF-A0A7Y4VNV6-F1
#
_cell.length_a   1.000
_cell.length_b   1.000
_cell.length_c   1.000
_cell.angle_alpha   90.00
_cell.angle_beta   90.00
_cell.angle_gamma   90.00
#
_symmetry.space_group_name_H-M   'P 1'
#
loop_
_entity.id
_entity.type
_entity.pdbx_description
1 polymer ?
#
loop_
_entity_poly.entity_id
_entity_poly.type
_entity_poly.pdbx_seq_one_letter_code
_entity_poly.pdbx_strand_id
1 'polypeptide(L)'
;GGPERGGRFFDGEAWAEDLDEARAFLEEHFPERADELKRLRTTNPRQFRMIMGQMMPRVHRMMEMLERSPEAGERLIREQRLGFEIERLTEEYFRTRDGKRIDAIRQEVRQRVEEQFDIRLQLREMERERLEHRLEAMRQQLEREREHRDERIQQTLNDLGIVER
;
A
#
# COMPACT_ATOMS: atom_id res chain seq x y z
N GLY A 1 -19.19 8.67 -27.62
CA GLY A 1 -17.77 8.45 -27.32
C GLY A 1 -17.51 8.98 -25.94
N GLY A 2 -17.15 8.11 -24.99
CA GLY A 2 -16.77 8.53 -23.65
C GLY A 2 -15.35 9.10 -23.65
N PRO A 3 -15.03 10.05 -22.75
CA PRO A 3 -13.72 10.66 -22.72
C PRO A 3 -12.67 9.60 -22.36
N GLU A 4 -11.66 9.52 -23.21
CA GLU A 4 -10.43 8.75 -22.98
C GLU A 4 -9.89 9.09 -21.59
N ARG A 5 -9.66 8.06 -20.76
CA ARG A 5 -8.89 8.19 -19.52
C ARG A 5 -7.44 8.44 -19.92
N GLY A 6 -7.16 9.70 -20.27
CA GLY A 6 -5.82 10.20 -20.58
C GLY A 6 -4.88 9.93 -19.43
N GLY A 7 -3.76 9.26 -19.74
CA GLY A 7 -2.70 8.95 -18.81
C GLY A 7 -2.22 10.21 -18.10
N ARG A 8 -2.27 10.20 -16.76
CA ARG A 8 -1.62 11.22 -15.95
C ARG A 8 -0.11 11.09 -16.08
N PHE A 9 0.48 12.08 -16.75
CA PHE A 9 1.76 12.74 -16.42
C PHE A 9 2.94 11.83 -16.06
N PHE A 10 3.64 11.33 -17.08
CA PHE A 10 4.96 10.69 -16.94
C PHE A 10 6.13 11.63 -17.27
N ASP A 11 5.87 12.90 -17.55
CA ASP A 11 6.87 13.86 -18.00
C ASP A 11 6.84 15.10 -17.08
N GLY A 12 7.73 15.13 -16.08
CA GLY A 12 7.91 16.25 -15.15
C GLY A 12 8.95 15.95 -14.05
N GLU A 13 9.54 16.98 -13.45
CA GLU A 13 10.55 16.85 -12.37
C GLU A 13 10.02 16.06 -11.17
N ALA A 14 8.76 16.24 -10.79
CA ALA A 14 8.13 15.47 -9.71
C ALA A 14 8.10 13.95 -9.98
N TRP A 15 7.93 13.54 -11.24
CA TRP A 15 7.99 12.11 -11.59
C TRP A 15 9.42 11.57 -11.48
N ALA A 16 10.44 12.40 -11.72
CA ALA A 16 11.83 12.01 -11.59
C ALA A 16 12.26 11.85 -10.12
N GLU A 17 11.84 12.77 -9.25
CA GLU A 17 12.08 12.68 -7.80
C GLU A 17 11.40 11.44 -7.20
N ASP A 18 10.10 11.26 -7.46
CA ASP A 18 9.35 10.09 -7.03
C ASP A 18 10.02 8.78 -7.53
N LEU A 19 10.53 8.78 -8.77
CA LEU A 19 11.19 7.62 -9.35
C LEU A 19 12.51 7.28 -8.65
N ASP A 20 13.30 8.28 -8.26
CA ASP A 20 14.58 8.07 -7.57
C ASP A 20 14.35 7.50 -6.17
N GLU A 21 13.37 8.03 -5.43
CA GLU A 21 12.97 7.53 -4.11
C GLU A 21 12.45 6.09 -4.21
N ALA A 22 11.52 5.83 -5.13
CA ALA A 22 11.01 4.49 -5.34
C ALA A 22 12.11 3.50 -5.79
N ARG A 23 13.09 3.95 -6.58
CA ARG A 23 14.23 3.11 -6.96
C ARG A 23 15.04 2.71 -5.73
N ALA A 24 15.39 3.66 -4.86
CA ALA A 24 16.15 3.37 -3.64
C ALA A 24 15.40 2.35 -2.75
N PHE A 25 14.10 2.55 -2.57
CA PHE A 25 13.26 1.62 -1.83
C PHE A 25 13.23 0.21 -2.44
N LEU A 26 13.16 0.11 -3.77
CA LEU A 26 13.21 -1.17 -4.48
C LEU A 26 14.58 -1.83 -4.39
N GLU A 27 15.67 -1.06 -4.44
CA GLU A 27 17.03 -1.60 -4.29
C GLU A 27 17.24 -2.19 -2.89
N GLU A 28 16.69 -1.55 -1.85
CA GLU A 28 16.77 -2.02 -0.48
C GLU A 28 15.89 -3.25 -0.23
N HIS A 29 14.61 -3.19 -0.62
CA HIS A 29 13.64 -4.21 -0.22
C HIS A 29 13.36 -5.27 -1.29
N PHE A 30 13.69 -5.01 -2.55
CA PHE A 30 13.37 -5.88 -3.70
C PHE A 30 14.52 -5.92 -4.73
N PRO A 31 15.75 -6.30 -4.32
CA PRO A 31 16.96 -6.11 -5.13
C PRO A 31 16.89 -6.79 -6.50
N GLU A 32 16.34 -8.02 -6.57
CA GLU A 32 16.17 -8.74 -7.85
C GLU A 32 15.25 -7.97 -8.81
N ARG A 33 14.18 -7.36 -8.28
CA ARG A 33 13.23 -6.58 -9.07
C ARG A 33 13.83 -5.25 -9.51
N ALA A 34 14.61 -4.61 -8.63
CA ALA A 34 15.35 -3.40 -8.99
C ALA A 34 16.33 -3.65 -10.14
N ASP A 35 17.06 -4.77 -10.10
CA ASP A 35 17.97 -5.19 -11.17
C ASP A 35 17.23 -5.46 -12.49
N GLU A 36 16.09 -6.14 -12.44
CA GLU A 36 15.25 -6.37 -13.62
C GLU A 36 14.78 -5.05 -14.24
N LEU A 37 14.27 -4.12 -13.41
CA LEU A 37 13.81 -2.81 -13.85
C LEU A 37 14.96 -1.96 -14.42
N LYS A 38 16.16 -2.06 -13.85
CA LYS A 38 17.36 -1.39 -14.38
C LYS A 38 17.71 -1.89 -15.78
N ARG A 39 17.64 -3.20 -16.03
CA ARG A 39 17.83 -3.79 -17.37
C ARG A 39 16.69 -3.41 -18.32
N LEU A 40 15.45 -3.39 -17.83
CA LEU A 40 14.30 -3.01 -18.63
C LEU A 40 14.36 -1.55 -19.07
N ARG A 41 14.88 -0.66 -18.21
CA ARG A 41 15.08 0.76 -18.53
C ARG A 41 15.99 0.95 -19.74
N THR A 42 17.01 0.12 -19.93
CA THR A 42 17.94 0.21 -21.07
C THR A 42 17.42 -0.52 -22.31
N THR A 43 16.83 -1.71 -22.12
CA THR A 43 16.39 -2.58 -23.22
C THR A 43 15.02 -2.21 -23.79
N ASN A 44 14.08 -1.75 -22.95
CA ASN A 44 12.75 -1.33 -23.35
C ASN A 44 12.21 -0.19 -22.44
N PRO A 45 12.65 1.07 -22.67
CA PRO A 45 12.28 2.22 -21.84
C PRO A 45 10.77 2.47 -21.74
N ARG A 46 10.01 2.12 -22.80
CA ARG A 46 8.54 2.29 -22.80
C ARG A 46 7.88 1.31 -21.85
N GLN A 47 8.29 0.04 -21.87
CA GLN A 47 7.77 -0.97 -20.96
C GLN A 47 8.18 -0.67 -19.51
N PHE A 48 9.42 -0.20 -19.29
CA PHE A 48 9.87 0.29 -17.99
C PHE A 48 8.93 1.36 -17.42
N ARG A 49 8.64 2.43 -18.19
CA ARG A 49 7.73 3.50 -17.73
C ARG A 49 6.33 2.98 -17.37
N MET A 50 5.80 2.06 -18.16
CA MET A 50 4.50 1.45 -17.89
C MET A 50 4.50 0.64 -16.59
N ILE A 51 5.51 -0.22 -16.37
CA ILE A 51 5.60 -1.03 -15.16
C ILE A 51 5.83 -0.14 -13.93
N MET A 52 6.74 0.83 -14.01
CA MET A 52 6.94 1.79 -12.92
C MET A 52 5.65 2.53 -12.61
N GLY A 53 4.93 3.05 -13.61
CA GLY A 53 3.65 3.73 -13.39
C GLY A 53 2.60 2.90 -12.64
N GLN A 54 2.58 1.58 -12.81
CA GLN A 54 1.69 0.69 -12.08
C GLN A 54 2.20 0.36 -10.66
N MET A 55 3.52 0.34 -10.48
CA MET A 55 4.16 -0.05 -9.24
C MET A 55 4.34 1.12 -8.25
N MET A 56 4.53 2.34 -8.76
CA MET A 56 4.75 3.56 -7.97
C MET A 56 3.73 3.75 -6.84
N PRO A 57 2.40 3.67 -7.07
CA PRO A 57 1.43 3.83 -5.99
C PRO A 57 1.56 2.78 -4.89
N ARG A 58 2.02 1.56 -5.23
CA ARG A 58 2.24 0.49 -4.25
C ARG A 58 3.49 0.75 -3.44
N VAL A 59 4.56 1.25 -4.07
CA VAL A 59 5.81 1.62 -3.41
C VAL A 59 5.57 2.74 -2.40
N HIS A 60 4.94 3.84 -2.83
CA HIS A 60 4.60 4.94 -1.90
C HIS A 60 3.74 4.47 -0.73
N ARG A 61 2.76 3.60 -0.99
CA ARG A 61 1.93 3.03 0.08
C ARG A 61 2.75 2.21 1.09
N MET A 62 3.75 1.46 0.63
CA MET A 62 4.64 0.71 1.52
C MET A 62 5.51 1.63 2.35
N MET A 63 6.08 2.67 1.73
CA MET A 63 6.88 3.68 2.41
C MET A 63 6.09 4.42 3.50
N GLU A 64 4.91 4.95 3.15
CA GLU A 64 4.02 5.61 4.11
C GLU A 64 3.62 4.68 5.26
N MET A 65 3.38 3.39 4.98
CA MET A 65 3.04 2.43 6.01
C MET A 65 4.23 2.15 6.93
N LEU A 66 5.44 2.00 6.38
CA LEU A 66 6.65 1.77 7.15
C LEU A 66 6.95 2.93 8.11
N GLU A 67 6.72 4.17 7.67
CA GLU A 67 6.85 5.35 8.52
C GLU A 67 5.80 5.41 9.63
N ARG A 68 4.53 5.14 9.31
CA ARG A 68 3.41 5.27 10.27
C ARG A 68 3.29 4.09 11.23
N SER A 69 3.61 2.90 10.76
CA SER A 69 3.52 1.64 11.50
C SER A 69 4.55 0.66 10.93
N PRO A 70 5.79 0.65 11.48
CA PRO A 70 6.87 -0.17 10.98
C PRO A 70 6.50 -1.65 10.83
N GLU A 71 5.79 -2.23 11.81
CA GLU A 71 5.33 -3.61 11.74
C GLU A 71 4.39 -3.87 10.56
N ALA A 72 3.39 -3.01 10.34
CA ALA A 72 2.49 -3.14 9.20
C ALA A 72 3.21 -2.92 7.87
N GLY A 73 4.19 -2.01 7.84
CA GLY A 73 5.04 -1.76 6.68
C GLY A 73 5.88 -2.98 6.29
N GLU A 74 6.57 -3.59 7.25
CA GLU A 74 7.36 -4.81 7.04
C GLU A 74 6.50 -5.98 6.55
N ARG A 75 5.31 -6.16 7.13
CA ARG A 75 4.34 -7.16 6.67
C ARG A 75 3.89 -6.91 5.24
N LEU A 76 3.61 -5.66 4.88
CA LEU A 76 3.22 -5.28 3.52
C LEU A 76 4.36 -5.51 2.51
N ILE A 77 5.61 -5.19 2.88
CA ILE A 77 6.79 -5.50 2.07
C ILE A 77 6.91 -7.01 1.85
N ARG A 78 6.73 -7.82 2.89
CA ARG A 78 6.76 -9.28 2.79
C ARG A 78 5.64 -9.82 1.90
N GLU A 79 4.43 -9.29 2.01
CA GLU A 79 3.28 -9.64 1.15
C GLU A 79 3.60 -9.40 -0.34
N GLN A 80 4.25 -8.28 -0.64
CA GLN A 80 4.66 -7.92 -1.99
C GLN A 80 5.81 -8.81 -2.51
N ARG A 81 6.77 -9.19 -1.65
CA ARG A 81 7.83 -10.16 -2.00
C ARG A 81 7.25 -11.51 -2.39
N LEU A 82 6.31 -12.04 -1.59
CA LEU A 82 5.61 -13.28 -1.90
C LEU A 82 4.86 -13.17 -3.24
N GLY A 83 4.26 -12.01 -3.54
CA GLY A 83 3.64 -11.76 -4.83
C GLY A 83 4.59 -11.95 -6.01
N PHE A 84 5.81 -11.39 -5.93
CA PHE A 84 6.82 -11.57 -6.98
C PHE A 84 7.32 -13.02 -7.08
N GLU A 85 7.47 -13.72 -5.96
CA GLU A 85 7.84 -15.14 -5.96
C GLU A 85 6.76 -16.00 -6.64
N ILE A 86 5.48 -15.74 -6.34
CA ILE A 86 4.34 -16.42 -6.96
C ILE A 86 4.31 -16.16 -8.47
N GLU A 87 4.50 -14.91 -8.92
CA GLU A 87 4.57 -14.56 -10.33
C GLU A 87 5.71 -15.32 -11.04
N ARG A 88 6.91 -15.32 -10.46
CA ARG A 88 8.08 -16.04 -11.00
C ARG A 88 7.82 -17.54 -11.10
N LEU A 89 7.28 -18.16 -10.05
CA LEU A 89 6.94 -19.58 -10.04
C LEU A 89 5.86 -19.91 -11.07
N THR A 90 4.89 -19.01 -11.26
CA THR A 90 3.83 -19.17 -12.26
C THR A 90 4.40 -19.11 -13.68
N GLU A 91 5.33 -18.19 -13.96
CA GLU A 91 6.03 -18.18 -15.24
C GLU A 91 6.81 -19.48 -15.49
N GLU A 92 7.51 -19.98 -14.46
CA GLU A 92 8.25 -21.23 -14.54
C GLU A 92 7.33 -22.43 -14.81
N TYR A 93 6.17 -22.47 -14.14
CA TYR A 93 5.14 -23.50 -14.33
C TYR A 93 4.70 -23.61 -15.79
N PHE A 94 4.45 -22.48 -16.46
CA PHE A 94 4.00 -22.48 -17.85
C PHE A 94 5.11 -22.73 -18.87
N ARG A 95 6.38 -22.53 -18.51
CA ARG A 95 7.54 -22.78 -19.39
C ARG A 95 8.05 -24.22 -19.30
N THR A 96 7.90 -24.86 -18.14
CA THR A 96 8.46 -26.20 -17.92
C THR A 96 7.59 -27.29 -18.57
N ARG A 97 8.24 -28.38 -19.00
CA ARG A 97 7.56 -29.57 -19.58
C ARG A 97 7.74 -30.83 -18.74
N ASP A 98 8.58 -30.76 -17.71
CA ASP A 98 8.84 -31.88 -16.80
C ASP A 98 7.70 -31.99 -15.76
N GLY A 99 6.95 -33.09 -15.82
CA GLY A 99 5.83 -33.36 -14.91
C GLY A 99 6.22 -33.32 -13.42
N LYS A 100 7.40 -33.83 -13.06
CA LYS A 100 7.85 -33.79 -11.65
C LYS A 100 8.12 -32.37 -11.18
N ARG A 101 8.71 -31.55 -12.06
CA ARG A 101 8.93 -30.13 -11.75
C ARG A 101 7.62 -29.35 -11.69
N ILE A 102 6.66 -29.64 -12.56
CA ILE A 102 5.31 -29.04 -12.53
C ILE A 102 4.64 -29.28 -11.16
N ASP A 103 4.68 -30.51 -10.66
CA ASP A 103 4.07 -30.84 -9.37
C ASP A 103 4.80 -30.15 -8.21
N ALA A 104 6.13 -30.06 -8.25
CA ALA A 104 6.91 -29.31 -7.26
C ALA A 104 6.56 -27.82 -7.26
N ILE A 105 6.53 -27.16 -8.43
CA ILE A 105 6.14 -25.75 -8.56
C ILE A 105 4.72 -25.52 -8.05
N ARG A 106 3.78 -26.44 -8.32
CA ARG A 106 2.41 -26.33 -7.81
C ARG A 106 2.36 -26.30 -6.28
N GLN A 107 3.15 -27.15 -5.61
CA GLN A 107 3.25 -27.15 -4.15
C GLN A 107 3.92 -25.87 -3.63
N GLU A 108 4.99 -25.41 -4.27
CA GLU A 108 5.67 -24.16 -3.91
C GLU A 108 4.71 -22.96 -4.02
N VAL A 109 4.00 -22.83 -5.15
CA VAL A 109 3.00 -21.76 -5.35
C VAL A 109 1.91 -21.81 -4.28
N ARG A 110 1.40 -23.01 -3.96
CA ARG A 110 0.40 -23.17 -2.90
C ARG A 110 0.90 -22.63 -1.56
N GLN A 111 2.10 -23.02 -1.14
CA GLN A 111 2.69 -22.57 0.12
C GLN A 111 2.85 -21.05 0.15
N ARG A 112 3.34 -20.43 -0.93
CA ARG A 112 3.50 -18.98 -0.99
C ARG A 112 2.17 -18.23 -0.98
N VAL A 113 1.13 -18.78 -1.61
CA VAL A 113 -0.22 -18.21 -1.57
C VAL A 113 -0.81 -18.30 -0.16
N GLU A 114 -0.62 -19.42 0.54
CA GLU A 114 -1.05 -19.59 1.94
C GLU A 114 -0.35 -18.56 2.84
N GLU A 115 0.98 -18.42 2.74
CA GLU A 115 1.73 -17.39 3.48
C GLU A 115 1.26 -15.97 3.16
N GLN A 116 1.00 -15.67 1.88
CA GLN A 116 0.53 -14.35 1.47
C GLN A 116 -0.87 -14.06 2.05
N PHE A 117 -1.74 -15.08 2.08
CA PHE A 117 -3.07 -14.96 2.64
C PHE A 117 -3.03 -14.68 4.15
N ASP A 118 -2.18 -15.40 4.89
CA ASP A 118 -2.01 -15.20 6.33
C ASP A 118 -1.52 -13.79 6.65
N ILE A 119 -0.55 -13.26 5.89
CA ILE A 119 -0.08 -11.88 6.06
C ILE A 119 -1.21 -10.88 5.77
N ARG A 120 -2.00 -11.12 4.73
CA ARG A 120 -3.16 -10.25 4.43
C ARG A 120 -4.16 -10.28 5.57
N LEU A 121 -4.42 -11.43 6.17
CA LEU A 121 -5.33 -11.54 7.31
C LEU A 121 -4.80 -10.72 8.49
N GLN A 122 -3.53 -10.87 8.84
CA GLN A 122 -2.88 -10.10 9.91
C GLN A 122 -2.97 -8.58 9.68
N LEU A 123 -2.66 -8.13 8.46
CA LEU A 123 -2.79 -6.71 8.10
C LEU A 123 -4.23 -6.19 8.26
N ARG A 124 -5.24 -7.03 7.97
CA ARG A 124 -6.65 -6.68 8.16
C ARG A 124 -7.04 -6.63 9.63
N GLU A 125 -6.51 -7.53 10.45
CA GLU A 125 -6.72 -7.54 11.90
C GLU A 125 -6.12 -6.29 12.55
N MET A 126 -4.89 -5.92 12.18
CA MET A 126 -4.26 -4.68 12.65
C MET A 126 -5.08 -3.43 12.26
N GLU A 127 -5.58 -3.39 11.01
CA GLU A 127 -6.42 -2.27 10.57
C GLU A 127 -7.76 -2.24 11.33
N ARG A 128 -8.36 -3.41 11.60
CA ARG A 128 -9.58 -3.50 12.42
C ARG A 128 -9.34 -2.91 13.80
N GLU A 129 -8.29 -3.35 14.51
CA GLU A 129 -7.96 -2.87 15.85
C GLU A 129 -7.72 -1.35 15.88
N ARG A 130 -6.98 -0.83 14.89
CA ARG A 130 -6.77 0.61 14.74
C ARG A 130 -8.09 1.39 14.58
N LEU A 131 -8.99 0.87 13.75
CA LEU A 131 -10.31 1.49 13.52
C LEU A 131 -11.20 1.40 14.77
N GLU A 132 -11.14 0.30 15.52
CA GLU A 132 -11.85 0.14 16.80
C GLU A 132 -11.38 1.17 17.83
N HIS A 133 -10.07 1.34 17.99
CA HIS A 133 -9.52 2.38 18.87
C HIS A 133 -9.94 3.79 18.46
N ARG A 134 -9.94 4.09 17.16
CA ARG A 134 -10.38 5.39 16.65
C ARG A 134 -11.87 5.63 16.90
N LEU A 135 -12.70 4.61 16.70
CA LEU A 135 -14.14 4.68 16.95
C LEU A 135 -14.41 4.95 18.43
N GLU A 136 -13.69 4.28 19.32
CA GLU A 136 -13.82 4.47 20.76
C GLU A 136 -13.39 5.88 21.19
N ALA A 137 -12.28 6.40 20.66
CA ALA A 137 -11.86 7.78 20.90
C ALA A 137 -12.92 8.80 20.45
N MET A 138 -13.54 8.59 19.27
CA MET A 138 -14.63 9.44 18.78
C MET A 138 -15.88 9.37 19.67
N ARG A 139 -16.24 8.19 20.19
CA ARG A 139 -17.36 8.03 21.12
C ARG A 139 -17.12 8.81 22.41
N GLN A 140 -15.92 8.71 22.98
CA GLN A 140 -15.56 9.45 24.18
C GLN A 140 -15.55 10.97 23.95
N GLN A 141 -15.09 11.41 22.77
CA GLN A 141 -15.18 12.82 22.40
C GLN A 141 -16.62 13.29 22.32
N LEU A 142 -17.50 12.55 21.65
CA LEU A 142 -18.91 12.89 21.54
C LEU A 142 -19.60 12.94 22.90
N GLU A 143 -19.26 12.05 23.82
CA GLU A 143 -19.84 12.07 25.17
C GLU A 143 -19.39 13.30 25.95
N ARG A 144 -18.10 13.65 25.91
CA ARG A 144 -17.61 14.92 26.49
C ARG A 144 -18.31 16.13 25.88
N GLU A 145 -18.51 16.14 24.56
CA GLU A 145 -19.23 17.25 23.89
C GLU A 145 -20.71 17.34 24.30
N ARG A 146 -21.34 16.20 24.64
CA ARG A 146 -22.71 16.17 25.18
C ARG A 146 -22.76 16.66 26.62
N GLU A 147 -21.83 16.23 27.47
CA GLU A 147 -21.73 16.66 28.87
C GLU A 147 -21.54 18.19 28.96
N HIS A 148 -20.71 18.75 28.07
CA HIS A 148 -20.44 20.19 28.00
C HIS A 148 -21.36 20.95 27.03
N ARG A 149 -22.46 20.33 26.57
CA ARG A 149 -23.32 20.92 25.53
C ARG A 149 -23.85 22.29 25.95
N ASP A 150 -24.46 22.36 27.13
CA ASP A 150 -25.14 23.58 27.58
C ASP A 150 -24.14 24.68 27.94
N GLU A 151 -22.97 24.32 28.48
CA GLU A 151 -21.85 25.26 28.69
C GLU A 151 -21.34 25.85 27.37
N ARG A 152 -21.17 25.01 26.33
CA ARG A 152 -20.75 25.47 25.00
C ARG A 152 -21.81 26.35 24.33
N ILE A 153 -23.10 26.03 24.52
CA ILE A 153 -24.20 26.88 24.04
C ILE A 153 -24.15 28.23 24.76
N GLN A 154 -24.03 28.24 26.09
CA GLN A 154 -23.97 29.48 26.86
C GLN A 154 -22.77 30.33 26.48
N GLN A 155 -21.60 29.71 26.28
CA GLN A 155 -20.41 30.42 25.82
C GLN A 155 -20.62 31.03 24.43
N THR A 156 -21.22 30.29 23.51
CA THR A 156 -21.55 30.80 22.17
C THR A 156 -22.56 31.96 22.23
N LEU A 157 -23.58 31.88 23.09
CA LEU A 157 -24.55 32.95 23.29
C LEU A 157 -23.88 34.21 23.86
N ASN A 158 -23.01 34.04 24.84
CA ASN A 158 -22.23 35.14 25.44
C ASN A 158 -21.32 35.82 24.40
N ASP A 159 -20.62 35.04 23.57
CA ASP A 159 -19.74 35.55 22.50
C ASP A 159 -20.52 36.34 21.43
N LEU A 160 -21.79 35.98 21.21
CA LEU A 160 -22.72 36.69 20.33
C LEU A 160 -23.39 37.90 21.00
N GLY A 161 -23.08 38.20 22.27
CA GLY A 161 -23.66 39.30 23.03
C GLY A 161 -25.12 39.07 23.46
N ILE A 162 -25.61 37.83 23.38
CA ILE A 162 -26.94 37.43 23.84
C ILE A 162 -26.81 37.00 25.30
N VAL A 163 -27.05 37.94 26.22
CA VAL A 163 -27.03 37.68 27.66
C VAL A 163 -28.47 37.51 28.13
N GLU A 164 -28.79 36.38 28.77
CA GLU A 164 -30.07 36.22 29.48
C GLU A 164 -30.15 37.27 30.60
N ARG A 165 -31.24 38.05 30.60
CA ARG A 165 -31.51 39.09 31.61
C ARG A 165 -31.99 38.50 32.93
#